data_AF-A0A2V6KAB0-F1
#
_entry.id   AF-A0A2V6KAB0-F1
#
_cell.length_a   1.000
_cell.length_b   1.000
_cell.length_c   1.000
_cell.angle_alpha   90.00
_cell.angle_beta   90.00
_cell.angle_gamma   90.00
#
_symmetry.space_group_name_H-M   'P 1'
#
loop_
_entity.id
_entity.type
_entity.pdbx_description
1 polymer ?
#
loop_
_entity_poly.entity_id
_entity_poly.type
_entity_poly.pdbx_seq_one_letter_code
_entity_poly.pdbx_strand_id
1 'polypeptide(L)'
;MKHMVEKIAANPSGILMYHAPGRPFAFGRWLGIEFGTELLQATLIALLLAQTRIVNFAGRVGFVVVAGILAAITTNVSYWNWYGFPSVYTASYMSIQIVGFFLVGIVGAVILPKPAAR
;
A
#
# COMPACT_ATOMS: atom_id res chain seq x y z
N MET A 1 -4.01 -33.64 10.12
CA MET A 1 -4.53 -32.30 9.74
C MET A 1 -5.96 -32.04 10.23
N LYS A 2 -6.93 -32.98 10.11
CA LYS A 2 -8.32 -32.78 10.59
C LYS A 2 -8.43 -32.30 12.04
N HIS A 3 -7.79 -32.99 12.98
CA HIS A 3 -7.77 -32.57 14.40
C HIS A 3 -7.08 -31.22 14.67
N MET A 4 -6.18 -30.77 13.79
CA MET A 4 -5.54 -29.45 13.92
C MET A 4 -6.49 -28.34 13.50
N VAL A 5 -7.24 -28.55 12.42
CA VAL A 5 -8.29 -27.62 11.95
C VAL A 5 -9.41 -27.50 12.99
N GLU A 6 -9.86 -28.63 13.56
CA GLU A 6 -10.87 -28.66 14.63
C GLU A 6 -10.41 -27.88 15.88
N LYS A 7 -9.13 -28.04 16.29
CA LYS A 7 -8.57 -27.31 17.42
C LYS A 7 -8.47 -25.80 17.17
N ILE A 8 -8.08 -25.38 15.97
CA ILE A 8 -8.02 -23.96 15.60
C ILE A 8 -9.43 -23.36 15.55
N ALA A 9 -10.41 -24.09 15.06
CA ALA A 9 -11.80 -23.61 15.02
C ALA A 9 -12.42 -23.48 16.43
N ALA A 10 -12.05 -24.35 17.36
CA ALA A 10 -12.62 -24.40 18.70
C ALA A 10 -11.95 -23.45 19.71
N ASN A 11 -10.76 -22.91 19.40
CA ASN A 11 -9.98 -22.10 20.34
C ASN A 11 -9.61 -20.74 19.73
N PRO A 12 -9.56 -19.66 20.52
CA PRO A 12 -9.11 -18.37 20.02
C PRO A 12 -7.64 -18.44 19.55
N SER A 13 -7.37 -17.88 18.38
CA SER A 13 -6.03 -17.80 17.79
C SER A 13 -5.85 -16.45 17.09
N GLY A 14 -4.66 -15.86 17.22
CA GLY A 14 -4.32 -14.60 16.56
C GLY A 14 -3.01 -14.00 17.09
N ILE A 15 -2.56 -12.94 16.43
CA ILE A 15 -1.40 -12.15 16.87
C ILE A 15 -1.90 -10.99 17.72
N LEU A 16 -1.40 -10.88 18.95
CA LEU A 16 -1.69 -9.74 19.84
C LEU A 16 -0.51 -8.77 19.86
N MET A 17 -0.66 -7.61 19.19
CA MET A 17 0.27 -6.48 19.36
C MET A 17 -0.07 -5.73 20.65
N TYR A 18 0.60 -6.10 21.75
CA TYR A 18 0.50 -5.41 23.02
C TYR A 18 1.69 -4.47 23.23
N HIS A 19 1.42 -3.28 23.77
CA HIS A 19 2.45 -2.35 24.23
C HIS A 19 2.20 -2.04 25.69
N ALA A 20 3.24 -2.22 26.52
CA ALA A 20 3.16 -1.93 27.94
C ALA A 20 2.87 -0.44 28.21
N PRO A 21 2.26 -0.11 29.36
CA PRO A 21 2.09 1.28 29.78
C PRO A 21 3.41 2.04 29.77
N GLY A 22 3.37 3.32 29.39
CA GLY A 22 4.56 4.18 29.33
C GLY A 22 5.30 4.16 27.99
N ARG A 23 4.81 3.45 26.96
CA ARG A 23 5.38 3.57 25.61
C ARG A 23 5.26 5.03 25.12
N PRO A 24 6.39 5.71 24.79
CA PRO A 24 6.34 7.07 24.33
C PRO A 24 5.66 7.16 22.96
N PHE A 25 4.72 8.09 22.82
CA PHE A 25 4.08 8.41 21.54
C PHE A 25 5.04 9.26 20.69
N ALA A 26 5.83 8.61 19.86
CA ALA A 26 6.87 9.24 19.04
C ALA A 26 6.31 9.76 17.71
N PHE A 27 5.30 10.62 17.75
CA PHE A 27 4.54 11.08 16.57
C PHE A 27 5.43 11.60 15.43
N GLY A 28 6.34 12.53 15.73
CA GLY A 28 7.21 13.13 14.71
C GLY A 28 8.10 12.11 14.00
N ARG A 29 8.60 11.10 14.74
CA ARG A 29 9.36 10.00 14.15
C ARG A 29 8.49 9.12 13.25
N TRP A 30 7.29 8.77 13.70
CA TRP A 30 6.38 7.93 12.93
C TRP A 30 5.93 8.62 11.64
N LEU A 31 5.58 9.91 11.73
CA LEU A 31 5.24 10.72 10.57
C LEU A 31 6.41 10.86 9.59
N GLY A 32 7.63 11.06 10.08
CA GLY A 32 8.83 11.13 9.23
C GLY A 32 9.13 9.82 8.51
N ILE A 33 8.92 8.66 9.17
CA ILE A 33 9.08 7.34 8.54
C ILE A 33 8.02 7.14 7.45
N GLU A 34 6.76 7.47 7.74
CA GLU A 34 5.67 7.31 6.77
C GLU A 34 5.91 8.20 5.55
N PHE A 35 6.17 9.48 5.77
CA PHE A 35 6.50 10.43 4.70
C PHE A 35 7.69 9.96 3.85
N GLY A 36 8.78 9.54 4.48
CA GLY A 36 9.96 9.06 3.76
C GLY A 36 9.67 7.81 2.92
N THR A 37 8.83 6.92 3.44
CA THR A 37 8.43 5.69 2.74
C THR A 37 7.52 6.00 1.56
N GLU A 38 6.51 6.85 1.74
CA GLU A 38 5.60 7.28 0.68
C GLU A 38 6.33 8.07 -0.41
N LEU A 39 7.24 8.98 -0.03
CA LEU A 39 8.09 9.72 -0.97
C LEU A 39 8.97 8.79 -1.80
N LEU A 40 9.55 7.77 -1.18
CA LEU A 40 10.34 6.76 -1.88
C LEU A 40 9.46 5.97 -2.88
N GLN A 41 8.29 5.50 -2.45
CA GLN A 41 7.34 4.81 -3.33
C GLN A 41 6.93 5.66 -4.53
N ALA A 42 6.57 6.94 -4.29
CA ALA A 42 6.20 7.89 -5.33
C ALA A 42 7.35 8.16 -6.31
N THR A 43 8.58 8.28 -5.80
CA THR A 43 9.78 8.48 -6.63
C THR A 43 10.04 7.25 -7.51
N LEU A 44 9.99 6.04 -6.93
CA LEU A 44 10.21 4.80 -7.67
C LEU A 44 9.17 4.62 -8.79
N ILE A 45 7.88 4.86 -8.51
CA ILE A 45 6.86 4.71 -9.54
C ILE A 45 6.95 5.82 -10.60
N ALA A 46 7.37 7.04 -10.24
CA ALA A 46 7.65 8.10 -11.20
C ALA A 46 8.82 7.72 -12.13
N LEU A 47 9.88 7.12 -11.60
CA LEU A 47 11.00 6.60 -12.39
C LEU A 47 10.57 5.49 -13.34
N LEU A 48 9.69 4.58 -12.90
CA LEU A 48 9.12 3.55 -13.77
C LEU A 48 8.23 4.16 -14.85
N LEU A 49 7.35 5.10 -14.48
CA LEU A 49 6.46 5.78 -15.43
C LEU A 49 7.27 6.53 -16.49
N ALA A 50 8.37 7.19 -16.11
CA ALA A 50 9.27 7.90 -17.03
C ALA A 50 9.97 6.99 -18.05
N GLN A 51 10.10 5.69 -17.74
CA GLN A 51 10.66 4.68 -18.65
C GLN A 51 9.61 4.10 -19.61
N THR A 52 8.32 4.44 -19.44
CA THR A 52 7.26 3.97 -20.34
C THR A 52 7.09 4.88 -21.57
N ARG A 53 6.43 4.36 -22.60
CA ARG A 53 5.97 5.15 -23.78
C ARG A 53 4.53 5.65 -23.63
N ILE A 54 4.01 5.71 -22.41
CA ILE A 54 2.61 6.08 -22.17
C ILE A 54 2.48 7.61 -22.25
N VAL A 55 1.82 8.09 -23.31
CA VAL A 55 1.72 9.52 -23.63
C VAL A 55 0.42 10.17 -23.14
N ASN A 56 -0.66 9.40 -23.02
CA ASN A 56 -1.97 9.93 -22.66
C ASN A 56 -2.16 9.97 -21.13
N PHE A 57 -2.93 10.95 -20.65
CA PHE A 57 -3.12 11.21 -19.22
C PHE A 57 -3.69 9.98 -18.49
N ALA A 58 -4.77 9.40 -19.01
CA ALA A 58 -5.45 8.27 -18.39
C ALA A 58 -4.55 7.03 -18.24
N GLY A 59 -3.71 6.75 -19.23
CA GLY A 59 -2.76 5.65 -19.20
C GLY A 59 -1.67 5.86 -18.16
N ARG A 60 -1.18 7.09 -18.00
CA ARG A 60 -0.16 7.41 -16.98
C ARG A 60 -0.75 7.26 -15.57
N VAL A 61 -1.94 7.80 -15.33
CA VAL A 61 -2.66 7.62 -14.07
C VAL A 61 -2.94 6.13 -13.83
N GLY A 62 -3.47 5.43 -14.83
CA GLY A 62 -3.80 4.00 -14.74
C GLY A 62 -2.59 3.14 -14.41
N PHE A 63 -1.43 3.40 -15.03
CA PHE A 63 -0.18 2.71 -14.72
C PHE A 63 0.18 2.84 -13.23
N VAL A 64 0.12 4.06 -12.69
CA VAL A 64 0.45 4.32 -11.29
C VAL A 64 -0.60 3.71 -10.34
N VAL A 65 -1.89 3.78 -10.68
CA VAL A 65 -2.96 3.15 -9.90
C VAL A 65 -2.79 1.63 -9.82
N VAL A 66 -2.46 0.97 -10.93
CA VAL A 66 -2.20 -0.49 -10.93
C VAL A 66 -1.01 -0.83 -10.04
N ALA A 67 0.04 0.00 -10.04
CA ALA A 67 1.15 -0.17 -9.09
C ALA A 67 0.71 0.02 -7.64
N GLY A 68 -0.20 0.96 -7.36
CA GLY A 68 -0.82 1.13 -6.05
C GLY A 68 -1.64 -0.07 -5.61
N ILE A 69 -2.39 -0.70 -6.52
CA ILE A 69 -3.12 -1.95 -6.26
C ILE A 69 -2.13 -3.08 -5.95
N LEU A 70 -1.07 -3.23 -6.75
CA LEU A 70 0.00 -4.21 -6.49
C LEU A 70 0.60 -4.02 -5.09
N ALA A 71 0.95 -2.79 -4.72
CA ALA A 71 1.46 -2.47 -3.40
C ALA A 71 0.45 -2.79 -2.29
N ALA A 72 -0.81 -2.42 -2.48
CA ALA A 72 -1.89 -2.63 -1.52
C ALA A 72 -2.15 -4.12 -1.25
N ILE A 73 -2.18 -4.97 -2.29
CA ILE A 73 -2.46 -6.40 -2.10
C ILE A 73 -1.27 -7.17 -1.52
N THR A 74 -0.03 -6.70 -1.75
CA THR A 74 1.20 -7.43 -1.38
C THR A 74 1.23 -7.81 0.10
N THR A 75 0.77 -6.92 0.98
CA THR A 75 0.76 -7.14 2.44
C THR A 75 -0.64 -7.30 3.00
N ASN A 76 -1.59 -6.44 2.63
CA ASN A 76 -2.91 -6.39 3.26
C ASN A 76 -3.73 -7.68 3.06
N VAL A 77 -3.64 -8.33 1.90
CA VAL A 77 -4.35 -9.59 1.65
C VAL A 77 -3.79 -10.70 2.54
N SER A 78 -2.46 -10.77 2.67
CA SER A 78 -1.83 -11.72 3.56
C SER A 78 -2.21 -11.48 5.02
N TYR A 79 -2.31 -10.21 5.44
CA TYR A 79 -2.72 -9.87 6.80
C TYR A 79 -4.17 -10.25 7.10
N TRP A 80 -5.07 -10.02 6.14
CA TRP A 80 -6.45 -10.44 6.25
C TRP A 80 -6.59 -11.98 6.27
N ASN A 81 -5.94 -12.67 5.32
CA ASN A 81 -6.10 -14.11 5.15
C ASN A 81 -5.39 -14.95 6.22
N TRP A 82 -4.15 -14.59 6.58
CA TRP A 82 -3.32 -15.39 7.48
C TRP A 82 -3.36 -14.93 8.94
N TYR A 83 -3.51 -13.62 9.17
CA TYR A 83 -3.43 -13.05 10.52
C TYR A 83 -4.78 -12.56 11.04
N GLY A 84 -5.86 -12.71 10.26
CA GLY A 84 -7.23 -12.44 10.70
C GLY A 84 -7.52 -10.96 10.90
N PHE A 85 -6.83 -10.06 10.19
CA PHE A 85 -7.11 -8.63 10.27
C PHE A 85 -8.57 -8.34 9.84
N PRO A 86 -9.30 -7.42 10.49
CA PRO A 86 -10.70 -7.17 10.16
C PRO A 86 -10.87 -6.70 8.71
N SER A 87 -11.87 -7.24 8.00
CA SER A 87 -12.10 -6.92 6.57
C SER A 87 -12.26 -5.41 6.30
N VAL A 88 -12.97 -4.70 7.18
CA VAL A 88 -13.16 -3.25 7.04
C VAL A 88 -11.83 -2.51 7.22
N TYR A 89 -11.03 -2.87 8.23
CA TYR A 89 -9.71 -2.30 8.45
C TYR A 89 -8.81 -2.51 7.23
N THR A 90 -8.71 -3.75 6.74
CA THR A 90 -7.90 -4.09 5.57
C THR A 90 -8.37 -3.33 4.33
N ALA A 91 -9.67 -3.29 4.05
CA ALA A 91 -10.22 -2.57 2.91
C ALA A 91 -9.96 -1.06 3.00
N SER A 92 -10.08 -0.46 4.18
CA SER A 92 -9.78 0.95 4.40
C SER A 92 -8.31 1.27 4.13
N TYR A 93 -7.37 0.47 4.66
CA TYR A 93 -5.94 0.68 4.43
C TYR A 93 -5.54 0.50 2.97
N MET A 94 -6.07 -0.52 2.29
CA MET A 94 -5.88 -0.70 0.86
C MET A 94 -6.43 0.49 0.07
N SER A 95 -7.59 1.01 0.46
CA SER A 95 -8.20 2.18 -0.19
C SER A 95 -7.35 3.42 -0.04
N ILE A 96 -6.83 3.70 1.16
CA ILE A 96 -5.91 4.83 1.40
C ILE A 96 -4.70 4.73 0.48
N GLN A 97 -4.09 3.55 0.39
CA GLN A 97 -2.91 3.35 -0.44
C GLN A 97 -3.22 3.52 -1.93
N ILE A 98 -4.31 2.95 -2.43
CA ILE A 98 -4.73 3.09 -3.84
C ILE A 98 -5.04 4.56 -4.18
N VAL A 99 -5.72 5.29 -3.28
CA VAL A 99 -6.00 6.72 -3.44
C VAL A 99 -4.70 7.53 -3.44
N GLY A 100 -3.74 7.21 -2.57
CA GLY A 100 -2.41 7.83 -2.57
C GLY A 100 -1.71 7.69 -3.94
N PHE A 101 -1.68 6.47 -4.48
CA PHE A 101 -1.13 6.21 -5.82
C PHE A 101 -1.94 6.88 -6.94
N PHE A 102 -3.26 6.99 -6.82
CA PHE A 102 -4.07 7.76 -7.76
C PHE A 102 -3.64 9.23 -7.81
N LEU A 103 -3.43 9.87 -6.65
CA LEU A 103 -2.94 11.24 -6.56
C LEU A 103 -1.52 11.38 -7.13
N VAL A 104 -0.61 10.46 -6.81
CA VAL A 104 0.73 10.40 -7.43
C VAL A 104 0.63 10.25 -8.94
N GLY A 105 -0.31 9.45 -9.43
CA GLY A 105 -0.58 9.26 -10.86
C GLY A 105 -1.01 10.55 -11.55
N ILE A 106 -1.90 11.33 -10.93
CA ILE A 106 -2.31 12.64 -11.44
C ILE A 106 -1.10 13.57 -11.51
N VAL A 107 -0.34 13.68 -10.43
CA VAL A 107 0.84 14.55 -10.34
C VAL A 107 1.89 14.15 -11.40
N GLY A 108 2.20 12.86 -11.49
CA GLY A 108 3.14 12.32 -12.48
C GLY A 108 2.66 12.53 -13.91
N ALA A 109 1.36 12.40 -14.18
CA ALA A 109 0.81 12.62 -15.51
C ALA A 109 0.88 14.10 -15.95
N VAL A 110 0.77 15.03 -15.00
CA VAL A 110 0.85 16.50 -15.24
C VAL A 110 2.29 16.99 -15.33
N ILE A 111 3.16 16.59 -14.39
CA ILE A 111 4.50 17.17 -14.23
C ILE A 111 5.52 16.53 -15.17
N LEU A 112 5.49 15.21 -15.34
CA LEU A 112 6.54 14.53 -16.11
C LEU A 112 6.39 14.85 -17.60
N PRO A 113 7.48 15.17 -18.31
CA PRO A 113 7.44 15.43 -19.74
C PRO A 113 6.87 14.22 -20.49
N LYS A 114 6.20 14.48 -21.61
CA LYS A 114 5.73 13.41 -22.50
C LYS A 114 6.95 12.81 -23.21
N PRO A 115 7.02 11.47 -23.35
CA PRO A 115 8.04 10.84 -24.17
C PRO A 115 8.06 11.47 -25.57
N ALA A 116 9.24 11.86 -26.07
CA ALA A 116 9.37 12.33 -27.45
C ALA A 116 8.93 11.21 -28.40
N ALA A 117 8.01 11.52 -29.31
CA ALA A 117 7.70 10.62 -30.42
C ALA A 117 8.97 10.49 -31.26
N ARG A 118 9.64 9.34 -31.17
CA ARG A 118 10.64 8.91 -32.15
C ARG A 118 9.96 7.98 -33.14
#